data_AF-A0A6I6IS20-F1
#
_entry.id   AF-A0A6I6IS20-F1
#
_cell.length_a   1.000
_cell.length_b   1.000
_cell.length_c   1.000
_cell.angle_alpha   90.00
_cell.angle_beta   90.00
_cell.angle_gamma   90.00
#
_symmetry.space_group_name_H-M   'P 1'
#
loop_
_entity.id
_entity.type
_entity.pdbx_description
1 polymer ?
#
loop_
_entity_poly.entity_id
_entity_poly.type
_entity_poly.pdbx_seq_one_letter_code
_entity_poly.pdbx_strand_id
1 'polypeptide(L)' 'MTRLSLITALALGLALPAAQAQAACTAEYKAKRDNPLELYYDVAQITGPCTVQNAEAQLRAMLAAQGLTLLKVLSVAEN' A
#
# COMPACT_ATOMS: atom_id res chain seq x y z
N MET A 1 62.78 20.69 0.13
CA MET A 1 62.00 20.71 1.39
C MET A 1 60.58 20.29 1.05
N THR A 2 60.29 19.06 1.47
CA THR A 2 58.99 18.53 1.90
C THR A 2 57.77 18.65 0.97
N ARG A 3 57.49 17.51 0.35
CA ARG A 3 56.25 17.09 -0.30
C ARG A 3 55.06 17.20 0.65
N LEU A 4 53.96 17.79 0.19
CA LEU A 4 52.60 17.53 0.68
C LEU A 4 51.68 17.66 -0.55
N SER A 5 51.51 16.59 -1.33
CA SER A 5 50.43 15.60 -1.15
C SER A 5 49.07 16.29 -1.26
N LEU A 6 48.49 16.27 -2.47
CA LEU A 6 47.47 15.30 -2.91
C LEU A 6 46.04 15.83 -2.66
N ILE A 7 45.40 16.19 -3.76
CA ILE A 7 43.99 15.92 -4.06
C ILE A 7 43.00 16.51 -3.06
N THR A 8 42.60 17.76 -3.29
CA THR A 8 41.35 18.29 -2.74
C THR A 8 40.20 17.61 -3.47
N ALA A 9 39.73 16.50 -2.90
CA ALA A 9 38.66 15.68 -3.44
C ALA A 9 37.37 16.51 -3.63
N LEU A 10 36.90 16.54 -4.87
CA LEU A 10 35.59 17.03 -5.27
C LEU A 10 34.52 16.10 -4.67
N ALA A 11 34.08 16.37 -3.44
CA ALA A 11 32.94 15.69 -2.84
C ALA A 11 31.65 16.29 -3.42
N LEU A 12 31.30 15.86 -4.64
CA LEU A 12 29.99 16.13 -5.22
C LEU A 12 28.97 15.25 -4.47
N GLY A 13 28.35 15.82 -3.44
CA GLY A 13 27.30 15.17 -2.66
C GLY A 13 26.12 14.80 -3.55
N LEU A 14 25.98 13.51 -3.81
CA LEU A 14 24.80 12.93 -4.45
C LEU A 14 23.66 13.04 -3.44
N ALA A 15 22.88 14.12 -3.51
CA ALA A 15 21.62 14.21 -2.78
C ALA A 15 20.64 13.23 -3.42
N LEU A 16 20.54 12.02 -2.87
CA LEU A 16 19.48 11.10 -3.26
C LEU A 16 18.14 11.71 -2.83
N PRO A 17 17.14 11.82 -3.73
CA PRO A 17 15.81 12.18 -3.30
C PRO A 17 15.31 11.09 -2.34
N ALA A 18 14.93 11.50 -1.13
CA ALA A 18 14.26 10.61 -0.20
C ALA A 18 12.94 10.19 -0.83
N ALA A 19 12.89 8.97 -1.37
CA ALA A 19 11.63 8.36 -1.76
C ALA A 19 10.78 8.30 -0.49
N GLN A 20 9.70 9.08 -0.47
CA GLN A 20 8.68 8.99 0.56
C GLN A 20 8.08 7.58 0.41
N ALA A 21 8.48 6.65 1.26
CA ALA A 21 7.83 5.35 1.33
C ALA A 21 6.39 5.60 1.78
N GLN A 22 5.44 5.57 0.83
CA GLN A 22 4.03 5.52 1.21
C GLN A 22 3.81 4.23 2.00
N ALA A 23 3.36 4.37 3.25
CA ALA A 23 2.93 3.25 4.08
C ALA A 23 1.92 2.40 3.29
N ALA A 24 2.09 1.08 3.31
CA ALA A 24 1.18 0.20 2.59
C ALA A 24 -0.16 0.19 3.33
N CYS A 25 -1.21 0.76 2.73
CA CYS A 25 -2.54 0.71 3.33
C CYS A 25 -3.12 -0.70 3.16
N THR A 26 -3.61 -1.25 4.26
CA THR A 26 -4.33 -2.53 4.27
C THR A 26 -5.77 -2.31 4.73
N ALA A 27 -6.71 -3.09 4.19
CA ALA A 27 -8.10 -3.09 4.59
C ALA A 27 -8.57 -4.51 4.91
N GLU A 28 -9.11 -4.67 6.10
CA GLU A 28 -9.74 -5.91 6.55
C GLU A 28 -11.23 -5.86 6.21
N TYR A 29 -11.77 -6.94 5.64
CA TYR A 29 -13.15 -6.93 5.15
C TYR A 29 -13.84 -8.30 5.22
N LYS A 30 -15.17 -8.25 5.09
CA LYS A 30 -16.04 -9.41 4.90
C LYS A 30 -16.71 -9.35 3.54
N ALA A 31 -16.79 -10.47 2.85
CA ALA A 31 -17.50 -10.62 1.59
C ALA A 31 -18.34 -11.91 1.57
N LYS A 32 -19.23 -12.04 0.59
CA LYS A 32 -20.00 -13.27 0.35
C LYS A 32 -20.01 -13.66 -1.12
N ARG A 33 -20.18 -14.94 -1.39
CA ARG A 33 -20.74 -15.44 -2.65
C ARG A 33 -22.17 -15.91 -2.40
N ASP A 34 -23.06 -15.64 -3.34
CA ASP A 34 -24.42 -16.17 -3.31
C ASP A 34 -24.51 -17.43 -4.19
N ASN A 35 -25.25 -18.44 -3.73
CA ASN A 35 -25.61 -19.67 -4.45
C ASN A 35 -24.41 -20.51 -4.99
N PRO A 36 -23.74 -21.33 -4.15
CA PRO A 36 -23.99 -21.54 -2.71
C PRO A 36 -23.55 -20.34 -1.87
N LEU A 37 -24.16 -20.17 -0.69
CA LEU A 37 -23.75 -19.12 0.23
C LEU A 37 -22.37 -19.45 0.82
N GLU A 38 -21.37 -18.64 0.49
CA GLU A 38 -20.01 -18.71 1.04
C GLU A 38 -19.66 -17.36 1.67
N LEU A 39 -18.99 -17.37 2.82
CA LEU A 39 -18.55 -16.18 3.53
C LEU A 39 -17.03 -16.10 3.54
N TYR A 40 -16.49 -14.91 3.29
CA TYR A 40 -15.07 -14.64 3.23
C TYR A 40 -14.70 -13.56 4.23
N TYR A 41 -13.56 -13.73 4.88
CA TYR A 41 -12.91 -12.76 5.75
C TYR A 41 -11.45 -12.68 5.32
N ASP A 42 -11.00 -11.50 4.92
CA ASP A 42 -9.64 -11.35 4.39
C ASP A 42 -9.11 -9.92 4.57
N VAL A 43 -7.84 -9.74 4.22
CA VAL A 43 -7.13 -8.45 4.21
C VAL A 43 -6.57 -8.21 2.82
N ALA A 44 -6.86 -7.05 2.24
CA ALA A 44 -6.30 -6.65 0.95
C ALA A 44 -5.48 -5.36 1.08
N GLN A 45 -4.49 -5.21 0.20
CA GLN A 45 -3.79 -3.94 0.04
C GLN A 45 -4.65 -2.95 -0.74
N ILE A 46 -4.67 -1.70 -0.28
CA ILE A 46 -5.43 -0.60 -0.86
C ILE A 46 -4.45 0.42 -1.42
N THR A 47 -4.66 0.80 -2.67
CA THR A 47 -3.82 1.80 -3.32
C THR A 47 -4.33 3.21 -3.01
N GLY A 48 -3.45 4.18 -2.79
CA GLY A 48 -3.86 5.57 -2.54
C GLY A 48 -4.28 5.83 -1.08
N PRO A 49 -5.19 6.79 -0.82
CA PRO A 49 -5.49 7.24 0.53
C PRO A 49 -6.00 6.11 1.44
N CYS A 50 -5.44 5.98 2.65
CA CYS A 50 -5.84 4.95 3.60
C CYS A 50 -7.14 5.31 4.33
N THR A 51 -8.25 5.21 3.60
CA THR A 51 -9.58 5.54 4.09
C THR A 51 -10.55 4.40 3.80
N VAL A 52 -11.56 4.25 4.66
CA VAL A 52 -12.63 3.25 4.45
C VAL A 52 -13.33 3.46 3.11
N GLN A 53 -13.58 4.71 2.72
CA GLN A 53 -14.25 5.03 1.46
C GLN A 53 -13.45 4.55 0.24
N ASN A 54 -12.14 4.81 0.22
CA ASN A 54 -11.26 4.35 -0.86
C ASN A 54 -11.15 2.82 -0.87
N ALA A 55 -11.00 2.20 0.30
CA ALA A 55 -10.97 0.74 0.45
C ALA A 55 -12.25 0.09 -0.08
N GLU A 56 -13.42 0.61 0.29
CA GLU A 56 -14.70 0.09 -0.18
C GLU A 56 -14.85 0.16 -1.71
N ALA A 57 -14.44 1.28 -2.33
CA ALA A 57 -14.53 1.43 -3.78
C ALA A 57 -13.68 0.39 -4.52
N GLN A 58 -12.43 0.21 -4.08
CA GLN A 58 -11.51 -0.78 -4.65
C GLN A 58 -11.97 -2.21 -4.39
N LEU A 59 -12.35 -2.53 -3.15
CA LEU A 59 -12.82 -3.86 -2.78
C LEU A 59 -14.10 -4.23 -3.53
N ARG A 60 -15.06 -3.32 -3.71
CA ARG A 60 -16.27 -3.60 -4.50
C ARG A 60 -15.92 -3.97 -5.94
N ALA A 61 -15.03 -3.23 -6.59
CA ALA A 61 -14.61 -3.53 -7.95
C ALA A 61 -13.86 -4.88 -8.05
N MET A 62 -12.90 -5.10 -7.15
CA MET A 62 -12.09 -6.33 -7.12
C MET A 62 -12.92 -7.58 -6.81
N LEU A 63 -13.84 -7.50 -5.85
CA LEU A 63 -14.68 -8.62 -5.43
C LEU A 63 -15.75 -8.93 -6.46
N ALA A 64 -16.35 -7.92 -7.09
CA ALA A 64 -17.34 -8.14 -8.15
C ALA A 64 -16.75 -8.94 -9.32
N ALA A 65 -15.49 -8.69 -9.68
CA ALA A 65 -14.77 -9.46 -10.70
C ALA A 65 -14.59 -10.95 -10.34
N GLN A 66 -14.72 -11.31 -9.06
CA GLN A 66 -14.60 -12.67 -8.52
C GLN A 66 -15.97 -13.32 -8.20
N GLY A 67 -17.07 -12.65 -8.57
CA GLY A 67 -18.42 -13.07 -8.18
C GLY A 67 -18.69 -12.95 -6.68
N LEU A 68 -17.96 -12.08 -5.99
CA LEU A 68 -18.10 -11.81 -4.57
C LEU A 68 -18.76 -10.45 -4.34
N THR A 69 -19.58 -10.37 -3.30
CA THR A 69 -20.21 -9.13 -2.84
C THR A 69 -19.56 -8.68 -1.53
N LEU A 70 -19.05 -7.45 -1.49
CA LEU A 70 -18.53 -6.84 -0.27
C LEU A 70 -19.67 -6.65 0.74
N LEU A 71 -19.50 -7.18 1.95
CA LEU A 71 -20.45 -7.00 3.05
C LEU A 71 -20.07 -5.80 3.92
N LYS A 72 -18.80 -5.74 4.34
CA LYS A 72 -18.32 -4.68 5.25
C LYS A 72 -16.81 -4.57 5.21
N VAL A 73 -16.30 -3.33 5.24
CA VAL A 73 -14.92 -3.03 5.64
C VAL A 73 -14.88 -2.89 7.14
N LEU A 74 -14.02 -3.68 7.80
CA LEU A 74 -13.91 -3.75 9.25
C LEU A 74 -12.90 -2.73 9.78
N SER A 75 -11.76 -2.62 9.12
CA SER A 75 -10.69 -1.71 9.50
C SER A 75 -9.84 -1.34 8.28
N VAL A 76 -9.16 -0.19 8.38
CA VAL A 76 -8.06 0.20 7.49
C VAL A 76 -6.86 0.59 8.35
N ALA A 77 -5.66 0.25 7.91
CA ALA A 77 -4.43 0.52 8.65
C ALA A 77 -3.27 0.87 7.70
N GLU A 78 -2.52 1.90 8.07
CA GLU A 78 -1.24 2.26 7.46
C GLU A 78 -0.14 1.48 8.19
N ASN A 79 0.73 0.78 7.43
CA ASN A 79 1.81 -0.05 7.96
C ASN A 79 3.17 0.61 7.70
#